data_AF-A0A5C6VW66-F1
#
_entry.id   AF-A0A5C6VW66-F1
#
_cell.length_a   1.000
_cell.length_b   1.000
_cell.length_c   1.000
_cell.angle_alpha   90.00
_cell.angle_beta   90.00
_cell.angle_gamma   90.00
#
_symmetry.space_group_name_H-M   'P 1'
#
loop_
_entity.id
_entity.type
_entity.pdbx_description
1 polymer ?
#
loop_
_entity_poly.entity_id
_entity_poly.type
_entity_poly.pdbx_seq_one_letter_code
_entity_poly.pdbx_strand_id
1 'polypeptide(L)'
;MVFFNAIEQTFYDGLTSQIQNRGNSMSAQSDMLNEIREVNLSYLLLAQRLLREDKPMGMFRMGISEQLADVLANLSLAQTVKLASSNQVLCRFRFDDHQILSSLADKGKSTAVAQAHSAILMAGQPVEQIG
;
A
#
# COMPACT_ATOMS: atom_id res chain seq x y z
N MET A 1 20.32 -54.35 -10.30
CA MET A 1 19.84 -53.80 -9.01
C MET A 1 19.96 -52.27 -8.91
N VAL A 2 20.61 -51.55 -9.85
CA VAL A 2 20.78 -50.08 -9.80
C VAL A 2 19.58 -49.30 -10.34
N PHE A 3 18.81 -49.88 -11.27
CA PHE A 3 17.67 -49.21 -11.94
C PHE A 3 16.45 -48.95 -11.04
N PHE A 4 16.24 -49.77 -10.00
CA PHE A 4 15.08 -49.61 -9.10
C PHE A 4 15.24 -48.40 -8.17
N ASN A 5 16.48 -48.10 -7.78
CA ASN A 5 16.80 -47.00 -6.86
C ASN A 5 16.61 -45.63 -7.53
N ALA A 6 16.93 -45.50 -8.82
CA ALA A 6 16.76 -44.25 -9.57
C ALA A 6 15.29 -43.82 -9.71
N ILE A 7 14.35 -44.77 -9.83
CA ILE A 7 12.91 -44.48 -9.94
C ILE A 7 12.35 -44.01 -8.60
N GLU A 8 12.73 -44.64 -7.48
CA GLU A 8 12.37 -44.14 -6.14
C GLU A 8 12.95 -42.74 -5.90
N GLN A 9 14.23 -42.51 -6.21
CA GLN A 9 14.86 -41.20 -6.04
C GLN A 9 14.13 -40.10 -6.82
N THR A 10 13.77 -40.38 -8.08
CA THR A 10 13.04 -39.43 -8.94
C THR A 10 11.62 -39.17 -8.43
N PHE A 11 10.97 -40.17 -7.83
CA PHE A 11 9.65 -40.02 -7.22
C PHE A 11 9.70 -39.19 -5.92
N TYR A 12 10.67 -39.46 -5.05
CA TYR A 12 10.89 -38.68 -3.84
C TYR A 12 11.25 -37.23 -4.17
N ASP A 13 12.19 -36.98 -5.08
CA ASP A 13 12.59 -35.63 -5.52
C ASP A 13 11.41 -34.84 -6.13
N GLY A 14 10.51 -35.52 -6.83
CA GLY A 14 9.27 -34.96 -7.34
C GLY A 14 8.29 -34.55 -6.24
N LEU A 15 8.15 -35.37 -5.18
CA LEU A 15 7.35 -35.06 -4.00
C LEU A 15 7.94 -33.89 -3.19
N THR A 16 9.25 -33.86 -2.96
CA THR A 16 9.92 -32.74 -2.27
C THR A 16 9.79 -31.44 -3.06
N SER A 17 9.92 -31.50 -4.39
CA SER A 17 9.72 -30.32 -5.26
C SER A 17 8.28 -29.79 -5.22
N GLN A 18 7.27 -30.68 -5.20
CA GLN A 18 5.86 -30.31 -5.07
C GLN A 18 5.52 -29.71 -3.70
N ILE A 19 6.08 -30.27 -2.62
CA ILE A 19 5.89 -29.79 -1.24
C ILE A 19 6.57 -28.43 -1.04
N GLN A 20 7.80 -28.26 -1.56
CA GLN A 20 8.53 -27.00 -1.52
C GLN A 20 7.78 -25.90 -2.27
N ASN A 21 7.24 -26.20 -3.46
CA ASN A 21 6.53 -25.22 -4.28
C ASN A 21 5.18 -24.79 -3.65
N ARG A 22 4.46 -25.71 -2.99
CA ARG A 22 3.25 -25.36 -2.21
C ARG A 22 3.56 -24.52 -0.97
N GLY A 23 4.63 -24.86 -0.24
CA GLY A 23 5.08 -24.08 0.92
C GLY A 23 5.49 -22.64 0.54
N ASN A 24 6.18 -22.49 -0.58
CA ASN A 24 6.67 -21.20 -1.07
C ASN A 24 5.56 -20.27 -1.57
N SER A 25 4.48 -20.83 -2.13
CA SER A 25 3.32 -20.04 -2.59
C SER A 25 2.45 -19.56 -1.43
N MET A 26 2.27 -20.36 -0.38
CA MET A 26 1.54 -19.95 0.84
C MET A 26 2.33 -18.93 1.67
N SER A 27 3.66 -19.07 1.76
CA SER A 27 4.49 -18.08 2.45
C SER A 27 4.51 -16.74 1.73
N ALA A 28 4.70 -16.73 0.40
CA ALA A 28 4.72 -15.48 -0.38
C ALA A 28 3.40 -14.69 -0.32
N GLN A 29 2.25 -15.38 -0.29
CA GLN A 29 0.96 -14.72 -0.12
C GLN A 29 0.79 -14.16 1.29
N SER A 30 1.25 -14.88 2.32
CA SER A 30 1.27 -14.38 3.69
C SER A 30 2.19 -13.16 3.86
N ASP A 31 3.35 -13.16 3.21
CA ASP A 31 4.31 -12.06 3.24
C ASP A 31 3.72 -10.80 2.59
N MET A 32 3.09 -10.94 1.41
CA MET A 32 2.37 -9.85 0.75
C MET A 32 1.25 -9.25 1.63
N LEU A 33 0.47 -10.10 2.29
CA LEU A 33 -0.60 -9.63 3.20
C LEU A 33 -0.03 -8.91 4.42
N ASN A 34 1.15 -9.32 4.90
CA ASN A 34 1.86 -8.62 5.98
C ASN A 34 2.36 -7.25 5.52
N GLU A 35 2.94 -7.15 4.33
CA GLU A 35 3.35 -5.87 3.73
C GLU A 35 2.16 -4.91 3.58
N ILE A 36 1.00 -5.40 3.09
CA ILE A 36 -0.23 -4.60 3.01
C ILE A 36 -0.64 -4.09 4.39
N ARG A 37 -0.57 -4.95 5.42
CA ARG A 37 -0.89 -4.55 6.80
C ARG A 37 0.05 -3.46 7.31
N GLU A 38 1.35 -3.58 7.06
CA GLU A 38 2.34 -2.59 7.48
C GLU A 38 2.14 -1.23 6.79
N VAL A 39 1.85 -1.23 5.49
CA VAL A 39 1.52 -0.01 4.73
C VAL A 39 0.26 0.64 5.28
N ASN A 40 -0.80 -0.14 5.50
CA ASN A 40 -2.06 0.37 6.03
C ASN A 40 -1.89 0.97 7.43
N LEU A 41 -1.14 0.30 8.31
CA LEU A 41 -0.87 0.78 9.65
C LEU A 41 -0.09 2.09 9.62
N SER A 42 0.97 2.13 8.82
CA SER A 42 1.82 3.32 8.67
C SER A 42 1.02 4.52 8.14
N TYR A 43 0.16 4.28 7.15
CA TYR A 43 -0.71 5.30 6.58
C TYR A 43 -1.73 5.84 7.61
N LEU A 44 -2.43 4.97 8.34
CA LEU A 44 -3.41 5.39 9.33
C LEU A 44 -2.77 6.19 10.47
N LEU A 45 -1.58 5.79 10.93
CA LEU A 45 -0.84 6.52 11.96
C LEU A 45 -0.37 7.89 11.47
N LEU A 46 0.10 7.99 10.24
CA LEU A 46 0.44 9.27 9.62
C LEU A 46 -0.80 10.17 9.49
N ALA A 47 -1.93 9.63 9.06
CA ALA A 47 -3.20 10.35 8.96
C ALA A 47 -3.58 10.96 10.30
N GLN A 48 -3.57 10.16 11.36
CA GLN A 48 -3.88 10.63 12.72
C GLN A 48 -2.93 11.74 13.18
N ARG A 49 -1.63 11.59 12.90
CA ARG A 49 -0.64 12.60 13.28
C ARG A 49 -0.91 13.93 12.58
N LEU A 50 -1.07 13.91 11.25
CA LEU A 50 -1.34 15.12 10.48
C LEU A 50 -2.62 15.83 10.95
N LEU A 51 -3.69 15.07 11.19
CA LEU A 51 -4.97 15.61 11.64
C LEU A 51 -4.93 16.19 13.06
N ARG A 52 -4.07 15.65 13.95
CA ARG A 52 -3.87 16.19 15.30
C ARG A 52 -2.99 17.43 15.33
N GLU A 53 -1.99 17.51 14.44
CA GLU A 53 -1.10 18.67 14.34
C GLU A 53 -1.81 19.87 13.71
N ASP A 54 -2.50 19.66 12.58
CA ASP A 54 -3.28 20.69 11.87
C ASP A 54 -4.38 20.01 11.05
N LYS A 55 -5.61 19.97 11.58
CA LYS A 55 -6.75 19.29 10.95
C LYS A 55 -7.05 19.83 9.54
N PRO A 56 -7.21 21.15 9.31
CA PRO A 56 -7.41 21.70 7.96
C PRO A 56 -6.30 21.31 6.97
N MET A 57 -5.03 21.44 7.36
CA MET A 57 -3.91 21.11 6.48
C MET A 57 -3.82 19.60 6.24
N GLY A 58 -4.08 18.78 7.27
CA GLY A 58 -4.14 17.32 7.17
C GLY A 58 -5.21 16.86 6.20
N MET A 59 -6.42 17.42 6.28
CA MET A 59 -7.52 17.15 5.35
C MET A 59 -7.13 17.46 3.90
N PHE A 60 -6.54 18.64 3.68
CA PHE A 60 -6.08 19.06 2.35
C PHE A 60 -4.98 18.14 1.79
N ARG A 61 -3.97 17.79 2.60
CA ARG A 61 -2.87 16.89 2.20
C ARG A 61 -3.34 15.48 1.90
N MET A 62 -4.34 15.01 2.65
CA MET A 62 -4.87 13.66 2.52
C MET A 62 -5.97 13.56 1.46
N GLY A 63 -6.59 14.70 1.09
CA GLY A 63 -7.70 14.73 0.13
C GLY A 63 -8.98 14.09 0.69
N ILE A 64 -9.27 14.33 1.98
CA ILE A 64 -10.40 13.70 2.68
C ILE A 64 -11.41 14.72 3.20
N SER A 65 -12.66 14.30 3.36
CA SER A 65 -13.73 15.12 3.94
C SER A 65 -13.56 15.31 5.45
N GLU A 66 -14.24 16.30 6.01
CA GLU A 66 -14.22 16.58 7.44
C GLU A 66 -14.75 15.39 8.26
N GLN A 67 -15.83 14.76 7.79
CA GLN A 67 -16.43 13.61 8.46
C GLN A 67 -15.46 12.43 8.53
N LEU A 68 -14.72 12.17 7.44
CA LEU A 68 -13.71 11.12 7.42
C LEU A 68 -12.52 11.47 8.32
N ALA A 69 -12.10 12.74 8.32
CA ALA A 69 -11.04 13.22 9.21
C ALA A 69 -11.39 13.03 10.68
N ASP A 70 -12.64 13.33 11.08
CA ASP A 70 -13.10 13.15 12.46
C ASP A 70 -13.12 11.67 12.87
N VAL A 71 -13.54 10.78 11.97
CA VAL A 71 -13.45 9.33 12.23
C VAL A 71 -12.00 8.91 12.42
N LEU A 72 -11.12 9.26 11.47
CA LEU A 72 -9.71 8.86 11.49
C LEU A 72 -8.98 9.36 12.75
N ALA A 73 -9.19 10.62 13.14
CA ALA A 73 -8.55 11.22 14.31
C ALA A 73 -8.93 10.54 15.64
N ASN A 74 -10.17 10.02 15.72
CA ASN A 74 -10.74 9.39 16.91
C ASN A 74 -10.59 7.87 16.97
N LEU A 75 -10.02 7.23 15.93
CA LEU A 75 -9.74 5.79 15.97
C LEU A 75 -8.79 5.47 17.12
N SER A 76 -9.21 4.54 17.98
CA SER A 76 -8.33 3.95 19.00
C SER A 76 -7.26 3.08 18.35
N LEU A 77 -6.15 2.83 19.06
CA LEU A 77 -5.07 1.97 18.57
C LEU A 77 -5.59 0.57 18.15
N ALA A 78 -6.50 0.00 18.93
CA ALA A 78 -7.10 -1.30 18.61
C ALA A 78 -7.90 -1.27 17.30
N GLN A 79 -8.65 -0.19 17.05
CA GLN A 79 -9.40 -0.01 15.79
C GLN A 79 -8.45 0.25 14.61
N THR A 80 -7.39 1.02 14.81
CA THR A 80 -6.35 1.27 13.80
C THR A 80 -5.68 -0.03 13.37
N VAL A 81 -5.25 -0.87 14.33
CA VAL A 81 -4.64 -2.17 14.02
C VAL A 81 -5.65 -3.11 13.34
N LYS A 82 -6.92 -3.09 13.75
CA LYS A 82 -7.98 -3.87 13.10
C LYS A 82 -8.19 -3.42 11.66
N LEU A 83 -8.25 -2.13 11.38
CA LEU A 83 -8.38 -1.63 10.00
C LEU A 83 -7.14 -1.97 9.16
N ALA A 84 -5.95 -1.82 9.74
CA ALA A 84 -4.70 -2.15 9.07
C ALA A 84 -4.63 -3.64 8.66
N SER A 85 -5.28 -4.53 9.41
CA SER A 85 -5.35 -5.97 9.09
C SER A 85 -6.14 -6.33 7.84
N SER A 86 -6.72 -5.36 7.14
CA SER A 86 -7.36 -5.57 5.84
C SER A 86 -6.39 -6.15 4.82
N ASN A 87 -6.88 -7.06 3.98
CA ASN A 87 -6.15 -7.63 2.84
C ASN A 87 -6.11 -6.69 1.62
N GLN A 88 -6.62 -5.47 1.76
CA GLN A 88 -6.66 -4.44 0.73
C GLN A 88 -5.88 -3.21 1.20
N VAL A 89 -5.17 -2.57 0.29
CA VAL A 89 -4.48 -1.31 0.57
C VAL A 89 -5.54 -0.21 0.74
N LEU A 90 -5.50 0.46 1.89
CA LEU A 90 -6.47 1.50 2.24
C LEU A 90 -6.15 2.86 1.61
N CYS A 91 -4.87 3.12 1.35
CA CYS A 91 -4.43 4.35 0.72
C CYS A 91 -4.47 4.22 -0.81
N ARG A 92 -5.07 5.22 -1.48
CA ARG A 92 -5.06 5.30 -2.94
C ARG A 92 -3.88 6.12 -3.43
N PHE A 93 -3.36 5.73 -4.60
CA PHE A 93 -2.46 6.59 -5.35
C PHE A 93 -3.24 7.82 -5.81
N ARG A 94 -2.76 9.00 -5.44
CA ARG A 94 -3.37 10.28 -5.83
C ARG A 94 -3.00 10.74 -7.24
N PHE A 95 -2.15 9.99 -7.94
CA PHE A 95 -1.74 10.27 -9.32
C PHE A 95 -2.44 9.30 -10.27
N ASP A 96 -3.64 9.64 -10.71
CA ASP A 96 -4.38 8.82 -11.68
C ASP A 96 -3.92 9.08 -13.13
N ASP A 97 -3.32 10.24 -13.42
CA ASP A 97 -2.86 10.56 -14.76
C ASP A 97 -1.37 10.26 -14.96
N HIS A 98 -1.09 9.30 -15.85
CA HIS A 98 0.25 8.91 -16.28
C HIS A 98 1.12 10.12 -16.69
N GLN A 99 0.53 11.19 -17.22
CA GLN A 99 1.27 12.36 -17.69
C GLN A 99 1.94 13.12 -16.54
N ILE A 100 1.31 13.18 -15.36
CA ILE A 100 1.86 13.85 -14.18
C ILE A 100 3.04 13.04 -13.64
N LEU A 101 2.91 11.71 -13.57
CA LEU A 101 3.98 10.82 -13.14
C LEU A 101 5.17 10.86 -14.10
N SER A 102 4.93 10.83 -15.41
CA SER A 102 5.99 10.95 -16.42
C SER A 102 6.70 12.30 -16.33
N SER A 103 5.96 13.41 -16.14
CA SER A 103 6.55 14.74 -15.99
C SER A 103 7.36 14.92 -14.70
N LEU A 104 7.00 14.22 -13.61
CA LEU A 104 7.73 14.25 -12.33
C LEU A 104 8.96 13.34 -12.32
N ALA A 105 8.90 12.21 -13.04
CA ALA A 105 10.02 11.29 -13.17
C ALA A 105 11.14 11.85 -14.07
N ASP A 106 10.80 12.78 -14.97
CA ASP A 106 11.75 13.44 -15.87
C ASP A 106 12.52 14.55 -15.11
N LYS A 107 13.56 14.13 -14.36
CA LYS A 107 14.41 14.93 -13.44
C LYS A 107 15.22 16.08 -14.10
N GLY A 108 14.86 16.53 -15.30
CA GLY A 108 15.66 17.45 -16.10
C GLY A 108 15.39 18.94 -15.93
N LYS A 109 14.21 19.37 -15.42
CA LYS A 109 13.84 20.81 -15.44
C LYS A 109 13.19 21.28 -14.13
N SER A 110 13.92 22.11 -13.39
CA SER A 110 13.47 22.96 -12.26
C SER A 110 12.61 22.28 -11.18
N THR A 111 13.27 21.76 -10.15
CA THR A 111 12.66 21.06 -9.01
C THR A 111 11.67 21.90 -8.21
N ALA A 112 11.87 23.21 -8.06
CA ALA A 112 10.97 24.06 -7.28
C ALA A 112 9.67 24.40 -8.02
N VAL A 113 9.76 24.69 -9.32
CA VAL A 113 8.57 25.02 -10.14
C VAL A 113 7.74 23.75 -10.41
N ALA A 114 8.40 22.62 -10.66
CA ALA A 114 7.73 21.32 -10.81
C ALA A 114 7.00 20.89 -9.53
N GLN A 115 7.59 21.12 -8.35
CA GLN A 115 6.94 20.87 -7.06
C GLN A 115 5.72 21.77 -6.84
N ALA A 116 5.83 23.07 -7.11
CA ALA A 116 4.69 23.99 -7.01
C ALA A 116 3.55 23.61 -7.98
N HIS A 117 3.89 23.29 -9.23
CA HIS A 117 2.91 22.83 -10.24
C HIS A 117 2.22 21.54 -9.80
N SER A 118 2.96 20.60 -9.21
CA SER A 118 2.39 19.36 -8.67
C SER A 118 1.49 19.61 -7.48
N ALA A 119 1.88 20.47 -6.54
CA ALA A 119 1.03 20.85 -5.41
C ALA A 119 -0.29 21.48 -5.88
N ILE A 120 -0.24 22.34 -6.90
CA ILE A 120 -1.43 22.96 -7.51
C ILE A 120 -2.32 21.92 -8.19
N LEU A 121 -1.75 21.03 -9.01
CA LEU A 121 -2.50 19.95 -9.66
C LEU A 121 -3.19 19.03 -8.65
N MET A 122 -2.48 18.68 -7.56
CA MET A 122 -2.99 17.82 -6.50
C MET A 122 -4.07 18.50 -5.65
N ALA A 123 -4.01 19.82 -5.51
CA ALA A 123 -5.04 20.62 -4.84
C ALA A 123 -6.35 20.70 -5.65
N GLY A 124 -6.24 20.63 -6.98
CA GLY A 124 -7.37 20.75 -7.91
C GLY A 124 -8.09 19.43 -8.21
N GLN A 125 -7.55 18.28 -7.79
CA GLN A 125 -8.23 17.00 -7.96
C GLN A 125 -9.49 16.97 -7.08
N PRO A 126 -10.67 16.67 -7.64
CA PRO A 126 -11.88 16.53 -6.83
C PRO A 126 -11.66 15.43 -5.80
N VAL A 127 -12.12 15.66 -4.56
CA VAL A 127 -12.20 14.61 -3.55
C VAL A 127 -13.09 13.52 -4.15
N GLU A 128 -12.52 12.33 -4.33
CA GLU A 128 -13.23 11.21 -4.93
C GLU A 128 -14.52 10.96 -4.12
N GLN A 129 -15.67 11.21 -4.73
CA GLN A 129 -16.97 10.91 -4.12
C GLN A 129 -17.13 9.40 -4.11
N ILE A 130 -16.72 8.79 -3.00
CA ILE A 130 -17.04 7.40 -2.72
C ILE A 130 -18.54 7.36 -2.40
N GLY A 131 -19.33 6.93 -3.39
CA GLY A 131 -20.73 6.52 -3.23
C GLY A 131 -20.83 5.11 -2.66
#